data_AF-A0A815Y837-F1
#
_entry.id   AF-A0A815Y837-F1
#
_cell.length_a   1.000
_cell.length_b   1.000
_cell.length_c   1.000
_cell.angle_alpha   90.00
_cell.angle_beta   90.00
_cell.angle_gamma   90.00
#
_symmetry.space_group_name_H-M   'P 1'
#
loop_
_entity.id
_entity.type
_entity.pdbx_description
1 polymer ?
#
loop_
_entity_poly.entity_id
_entity_poly.type
_entity_poly.pdbx_seq_one_letter_code
_entity_poly.pdbx_strand_id
1 'polypeptide(L)'
;MINSGETNEQSCLSPLDSARFIMERARHVSINISALQKLANMISCAMMNGECTPDDWIGSDVGPPKGDDQLTIDWIFLITSLNFSFWTDDNQHESYCRKYKNKIYYGYEALCVSINQALDEGIDM
;
A
#
# COMPACT_ATOMS: atom_id res chain seq x y z
N MET A 1 25.08 -41.74 -20.08
CA MET A 1 24.40 -41.38 -18.81
C MET A 1 24.74 -39.94 -18.52
N ILE A 2 23.79 -39.04 -18.72
CA ILE A 2 23.97 -37.60 -18.50
C ILE A 2 23.70 -37.35 -17.01
N ASN A 3 24.73 -36.90 -16.28
CA ASN A 3 24.55 -36.30 -14.96
C ASN A 3 23.88 -34.94 -15.16
N SER A 4 22.57 -34.87 -14.96
CA SER A 4 21.86 -33.61 -14.82
C SER A 4 22.10 -33.11 -13.39
N GLY A 5 22.98 -32.10 -13.27
CA GLY A 5 23.17 -31.37 -12.02
C GLY A 5 21.86 -30.73 -11.59
N GLU A 6 21.40 -31.07 -10.40
CA GLU A 6 20.37 -30.32 -9.69
C GLU A 6 20.93 -28.95 -9.35
N THR A 7 20.61 -27.95 -10.18
CA THR A 7 20.68 -26.56 -9.76
C THR A 7 19.60 -26.37 -8.70
N ASN A 8 20.04 -26.31 -7.44
CA ASN A 8 19.20 -26.00 -6.29
C ASN A 8 18.74 -24.54 -6.42
N GLU A 9 17.70 -24.31 -7.24
CA GLU A 9 16.98 -23.04 -7.28
C GLU A 9 16.32 -22.87 -5.91
N GLN A 10 16.92 -22.01 -5.09
CA GLN A 10 16.32 -21.62 -3.83
C GLN A 10 15.06 -20.81 -4.15
N SER A 11 13.91 -21.50 -4.15
CA SER A 11 12.62 -20.88 -4.46
C SER A 11 12.30 -19.81 -3.42
N CYS A 12 12.10 -18.57 -3.86
CA CYS A 12 11.56 -17.51 -3.00
C CYS A 12 10.19 -17.94 -2.46
N LEU A 13 9.95 -17.73 -1.17
CA LEU A 13 8.65 -17.98 -0.55
C LEU A 13 7.59 -17.07 -1.18
N SER A 14 6.36 -17.57 -1.31
CA SER A 14 5.21 -16.73 -1.68
C SER A 14 5.03 -15.59 -0.65
N PRO A 15 4.33 -14.49 -0.99
CA PRO A 15 4.04 -13.44 0.00
C PRO A 15 3.36 -13.99 1.27
N LEU A 16 2.43 -14.95 1.11
CA LEU A 16 1.75 -15.59 2.24
C LEU A 16 2.70 -16.45 3.08
N ASP A 17 3.51 -17.29 2.44
CA ASP A 17 4.44 -18.16 3.18
C ASP A 17 5.58 -17.37 3.81
N SER A 18 6.03 -16.29 3.17
CA SER A 18 7.00 -15.34 3.73
C SER A 18 6.42 -14.66 4.98
N ALA A 19 5.19 -14.14 4.89
CA ALA A 19 4.53 -13.50 6.03
C ALA A 19 4.33 -14.48 7.19
N ARG A 20 3.91 -15.72 6.90
CA ARG A 20 3.78 -16.79 7.90
C ARG A 20 5.14 -17.10 8.55
N PHE A 21 6.19 -17.27 7.75
CA PHE A 21 7.54 -17.55 8.23
C PHE A 21 8.05 -16.47 9.20
N ILE A 22 7.84 -15.21 8.85
CA ILE A 22 8.20 -14.05 9.69
C ILE A 22 7.40 -14.06 10.99
N MET A 23 6.07 -14.20 10.91
CA MET A 23 5.17 -14.21 12.06
C MET A 23 5.55 -15.30 13.08
N GLU A 24 5.85 -16.52 12.62
CA GLU A 24 6.22 -17.65 13.49
C GLU A 24 7.56 -17.47 14.20
N ARG A 25 8.45 -16.60 13.69
CA ARG A 25 9.82 -16.41 14.18
C ARG A 25 10.05 -15.05 14.85
N ALA A 26 9.12 -14.13 14.71
CA ALA A 26 9.19 -12.82 15.34
C ALA A 26 9.22 -12.96 16.87
N ARG A 27 10.17 -12.29 17.51
CA ARG A 27 10.33 -12.31 18.99
C ARG A 27 9.83 -11.05 19.67
N HIS A 28 9.89 -9.93 18.96
CA HIS A 28 9.64 -8.60 19.51
C HIS A 28 8.30 -8.01 19.07
N VAL A 29 7.67 -8.63 18.07
CA VAL A 29 6.40 -8.19 17.51
C VAL A 29 5.48 -9.39 17.42
N SER A 30 4.23 -9.22 17.82
CA SER A 30 3.20 -10.25 17.78
C SER A 30 1.93 -9.69 17.16
N ILE A 31 1.21 -10.53 16.40
CA ILE A 31 -0.08 -10.15 15.83
C ILE A 31 -1.17 -10.39 16.88
N ASN A 32 -2.03 -9.40 17.13
CA ASN A 32 -3.24 -9.60 17.91
C ASN A 32 -4.29 -10.32 17.06
N ILE A 33 -4.28 -11.66 17.10
CA ILE A 33 -5.17 -12.52 16.31
C ILE A 33 -6.66 -12.19 16.57
N SER A 34 -7.03 -11.90 17.82
CA SER A 34 -8.42 -11.58 18.17
C SER A 34 -8.89 -10.26 17.56
N ALA A 35 -8.02 -9.24 17.53
CA ALA A 35 -8.31 -7.96 16.88
C ALA A 35 -8.33 -8.11 15.35
N LEU A 36 -7.42 -8.92 14.78
CA LEU A 36 -7.38 -9.20 13.36
C LEU A 36 -8.68 -9.85 12.86
N GLN A 37 -9.21 -10.84 13.60
CA GLN A 37 -10.48 -11.48 13.24
C GLN A 37 -11.66 -10.49 13.28
N LYS A 38 -11.71 -9.62 14.30
CA LYS A 38 -12.74 -8.57 14.37
C LYS A 38 -12.63 -7.61 13.19
N LEU A 39 -11.41 -7.14 12.89
CA LEU A 39 -11.15 -6.26 11.76
C LEU A 39 -11.52 -6.89 10.42
N ALA A 40 -11.14 -8.16 10.20
CA ALA A 40 -11.50 -8.89 8.99
C ALA A 40 -13.01 -9.01 8.81
N ASN A 41 -13.75 -9.29 9.89
CA ASN A 41 -15.22 -9.32 9.85
C ASN A 41 -15.81 -7.94 9.55
N MET A 42 -15.28 -6.87 10.16
CA MET A 42 -15.74 -5.50 9.89
C MET A 42 -15.55 -5.13 8.42
N ILE A 43 -14.37 -5.38 7.85
CA ILE A 43 -14.07 -5.12 6.44
C ILE A 43 -14.99 -5.96 5.55
N SER A 44 -15.12 -7.26 5.84
CA SER A 44 -15.99 -8.14 5.07
C SER A 44 -17.44 -7.68 5.08
N CYS A 45 -17.99 -7.26 6.23
CA CYS A 45 -19.34 -6.72 6.32
C CYS A 45 -19.48 -5.42 5.52
N ALA A 46 -18.53 -4.49 5.66
CA ALA A 46 -18.54 -3.24 4.93
C ALA A 46 -18.51 -3.46 3.41
N MET A 47 -17.69 -4.41 2.92
CA MET A 47 -17.65 -4.78 1.50
C MET A 47 -18.97 -5.40 1.03
N MET A 48 -19.54 -6.33 1.80
CA MET A 48 -20.82 -6.97 1.46
C MET A 48 -21.99 -5.99 1.44
N ASN A 49 -21.94 -4.95 2.27
CA ASN A 49 -22.94 -3.89 2.32
C ASN A 49 -22.71 -2.79 1.26
N GLY A 50 -21.61 -2.85 0.50
CA GLY A 50 -21.22 -1.82 -0.46
C GLY A 50 -20.76 -0.50 0.17
N GLU A 51 -20.36 -0.53 1.45
CA GLU A 51 -19.82 0.63 2.18
C GLU A 51 -18.36 0.91 1.80
N CYS A 52 -17.64 -0.11 1.33
CA CYS A 52 -16.32 0.06 0.75
C CYS A 52 -16.08 -0.92 -0.40
N THR A 53 -15.34 -0.46 -1.41
CA THR A 53 -14.88 -1.26 -2.54
C THR A 53 -13.39 -1.01 -2.78
N PRO A 54 -12.66 -1.96 -3.39
CA PRO A 54 -11.29 -1.70 -3.84
C PRO A 54 -11.19 -0.49 -4.79
N ASP A 55 -12.26 -0.23 -5.54
CA ASP A 55 -12.33 0.87 -6.50
C ASP A 55 -12.44 2.23 -5.81
N ASP A 56 -12.84 2.31 -4.54
CA ASP A 56 -12.96 3.59 -3.83
C ASP A 56 -11.61 4.30 -3.69
N TRP A 57 -10.53 3.52 -3.55
CA TRP A 57 -9.17 4.05 -3.46
C TRP A 57 -8.62 4.45 -4.83
N ILE A 58 -8.78 3.58 -5.83
CA ILE A 58 -8.37 3.83 -7.23
C ILE A 58 -9.15 5.01 -7.82
N GLY A 59 -10.42 5.14 -7.46
CA GLY A 59 -11.34 6.18 -7.91
C GLY A 59 -11.23 7.50 -7.13
N SER A 60 -10.39 7.57 -6.10
CA SER A 60 -10.20 8.80 -5.32
C SER A 60 -9.52 9.90 -6.13
N ASP A 61 -9.78 11.16 -5.78
CA ASP A 61 -9.20 12.34 -6.46
C ASP A 61 -7.66 12.39 -6.43
N VAL A 62 -7.05 11.58 -5.55
CA VAL A 62 -5.61 11.51 -5.29
C VAL A 62 -5.11 10.07 -5.41
N GLY A 63 -5.85 9.20 -6.08
CA GLY A 63 -5.46 7.82 -6.33
C GLY A 63 -4.33 7.68 -7.36
N PRO A 64 -3.90 6.44 -7.64
CA PRO A 64 -2.98 6.16 -8.74
C PRO A 64 -3.55 6.65 -10.09
N PRO A 65 -2.69 6.84 -11.11
CA PRO A 65 -3.14 6.96 -12.49
C PRO A 65 -4.13 5.84 -12.86
N LYS A 66 -5.12 6.16 -13.69
CA LYS A 66 -6.10 5.16 -14.12
C LYS A 66 -5.47 4.25 -15.18
N GLY A 67 -5.33 2.98 -14.87
CA GLY A 67 -4.83 1.97 -15.81
C GLY A 67 -4.25 0.76 -15.10
N ASP A 68 -3.72 -0.16 -15.89
CA ASP A 68 -2.96 -1.33 -15.46
C ASP A 68 -1.55 -1.34 -16.10
N ASP A 69 -1.05 -0.15 -16.44
CA ASP A 69 0.22 0.05 -17.11
C ASP A 69 1.40 0.19 -16.14
N GLN A 70 2.62 0.23 -16.71
CA GLN A 70 3.86 0.34 -15.94
C GLN A 70 3.87 1.59 -15.06
N LEU A 71 3.34 2.71 -15.56
CA LEU A 71 3.21 3.96 -14.81
C LEU A 71 2.41 3.75 -13.52
N THR A 72 1.28 3.05 -13.59
CA THR A 72 0.46 2.73 -12.42
C THR A 72 1.20 1.86 -11.42
N ILE A 73 1.97 0.87 -11.91
CA ILE A 73 2.79 -0.03 -11.07
C ILE A 73 3.89 0.76 -10.35
N ASP A 74 4.62 1.60 -11.07
CA ASP A 74 5.72 2.41 -10.54
C ASP A 74 5.20 3.41 -9.50
N TRP A 75 4.04 4.02 -9.76
CA TRP A 75 3.36 4.88 -8.80
C TRP A 75 3.03 4.14 -7.51
N ILE A 76 2.40 2.96 -7.59
CA ILE A 76 2.04 2.15 -6.41
C ILE A 76 3.29 1.76 -5.64
N PHE A 77 4.36 1.38 -6.34
CA PHE A 77 5.63 1.01 -5.72
C PHE A 77 6.25 2.20 -4.96
N LEU A 78 6.31 3.37 -5.58
CA LEU A 78 6.85 4.59 -4.98
C LEU A 78 6.05 5.01 -3.74
N ILE A 79 4.72 5.10 -3.89
CA ILE A 79 3.82 5.53 -2.82
C ILE A 79 3.89 4.55 -1.64
N THR A 80 3.88 3.24 -1.91
CA THR A 80 3.96 2.21 -0.86
C THR A 80 5.30 2.25 -0.13
N SER A 81 6.39 2.54 -0.85
CA SER A 81 7.73 2.67 -0.27
C SER A 81 7.88 3.89 0.66
N LEU A 82 7.11 4.95 0.40
CA LEU A 82 7.18 6.21 1.15
C LEU A 82 6.08 6.37 2.21
N ASN A 83 4.98 5.62 2.11
CA ASN A 83 3.75 5.80 2.89
C ASN A 83 3.99 5.98 4.40
N PHE A 84 4.87 5.16 5.00
CA PHE A 84 5.15 5.21 6.44
C PHE A 84 5.71 6.57 6.92
N SER A 85 6.39 7.32 6.05
CA SER A 85 7.01 8.62 6.39
C SER A 85 5.97 9.74 6.54
N PHE A 86 4.72 9.50 6.14
CA PHE A 86 3.66 10.50 6.09
C PHE A 86 2.47 10.15 6.98
N TRP A 87 2.63 9.18 7.89
CA TRP A 87 1.66 8.93 8.94
C TRP A 87 1.77 10.03 9.99
N THR A 88 0.68 10.74 10.23
CA THR A 88 0.61 11.80 11.22
C THR A 88 -0.06 11.28 12.48
N ASP A 89 0.53 11.56 13.65
CA ASP A 89 -0.17 11.33 14.91
C ASP A 89 -1.43 12.20 14.99
N ASP A 90 -2.42 11.78 15.78
CA ASP A 90 -3.70 12.49 15.92
C ASP A 90 -3.56 13.94 16.39
N ASN A 91 -2.43 14.28 17.01
CA ASN A 91 -2.12 15.63 17.48
C ASN A 91 -1.25 16.44 16.50
N GLN A 92 -0.85 15.84 15.37
CA GLN A 92 0.08 16.41 14.38
C GLN A 92 -0.44 16.31 12.94
N HIS A 93 -1.77 16.25 12.74
CA HIS A 93 -2.42 16.19 11.42
C HIS A 93 -1.96 17.30 10.45
N GLU A 94 -1.41 18.41 10.94
CA GLU A 94 -0.92 19.53 10.13
C GLU A 94 0.56 19.44 9.71
N SER A 95 1.32 18.41 10.13
CA SER A 95 2.78 18.35 9.95
C SER A 95 3.23 18.25 8.48
N TYR A 96 2.44 17.61 7.61
CA TYR A 96 2.66 17.60 6.17
C TYR A 96 1.34 17.81 5.41
N CYS A 97 1.27 18.88 4.62
CA CYS A 97 0.08 19.23 3.86
C CYS A 97 0.41 19.74 2.45
N ARG A 98 -0.54 19.54 1.52
CA ARG A 98 -0.46 20.02 0.14
C ARG A 98 -1.80 20.55 -0.32
N LYS A 99 -1.78 21.66 -1.06
CA LYS A 99 -2.98 22.22 -1.71
C LYS A 99 -3.05 21.73 -3.16
N TYR A 100 -4.19 21.14 -3.53
CA TYR A 100 -4.47 20.69 -4.88
C TYR A 100 -5.97 20.83 -5.19
N LYS A 101 -6.30 21.34 -6.38
CA LYS A 101 -7.69 21.58 -6.82
C LYS A 101 -8.57 22.27 -5.76
N ASN A 102 -8.04 23.29 -5.09
CA ASN A 102 -8.68 24.07 -4.02
C ASN A 102 -9.00 23.31 -2.71
N LYS A 103 -8.53 22.07 -2.54
CA LYS A 103 -8.59 21.31 -1.30
C LYS A 103 -7.19 21.19 -0.68
N ILE A 104 -7.12 21.15 0.65
CA ILE A 104 -5.89 20.83 1.39
C ILE A 104 -5.96 19.35 1.77
N TYR A 105 -4.88 18.64 1.48
CA TYR A 105 -4.67 17.24 1.82
C TYR A 105 -3.57 17.14 2.86
N TYR A 106 -3.61 16.09 3.68
CA TYR A 106 -2.67 15.86 4.79
C TYR A 106 -2.09 14.45 4.74
N GLY A 107 -0.91 14.29 5.35
CA GLY A 107 -0.27 12.98 5.52
C GLY A 107 -0.15 12.21 4.21
N TYR A 108 -0.68 10.97 4.21
CA TYR A 108 -0.70 10.09 3.04
C TYR A 108 -1.32 10.73 1.80
N GLU A 109 -2.47 11.41 1.93
CA GLU A 109 -3.13 12.02 0.78
C GLU A 109 -2.27 13.16 0.19
N ALA A 110 -1.57 13.91 1.05
CA ALA A 110 -0.65 14.96 0.60
C ALA A 110 0.56 14.38 -0.17
N LEU A 111 1.03 13.18 0.19
CA LEU A 111 2.05 12.46 -0.59
C LEU A 111 1.51 12.13 -1.98
N CYS A 112 0.33 11.51 -2.06
CA CYS A 112 -0.27 11.16 -3.36
C CYS A 112 -0.46 12.38 -4.26
N VAL A 113 -0.96 13.49 -3.70
CA VAL A 113 -1.07 14.78 -4.40
C VAL A 113 0.27 15.24 -4.94
N SER A 114 1.34 15.10 -4.16
CA SER A 114 2.68 15.56 -4.56
C SER A 114 3.19 14.79 -5.77
N ILE A 115 2.97 13.48 -5.80
CA ILE A 115 3.37 12.63 -6.94
C ILE A 115 2.47 12.93 -8.16
N ASN A 116 1.16 13.02 -7.98
CA ASN A 116 0.24 13.33 -9.09
C ASN A 116 0.51 14.71 -9.70
N GLN A 117 0.89 15.71 -8.87
CA GLN A 117 1.33 17.02 -9.38
C GLN A 117 2.60 16.93 -10.22
N ALA A 118 3.58 16.13 -9.81
CA ALA A 118 4.81 15.95 -10.58
C ALA A 118 4.51 15.30 -11.96
N LEU A 119 3.62 14.31 -11.98
CA LEU A 119 3.15 13.70 -13.23
C LEU A 119 2.39 14.70 -14.12
N ASP A 120 1.49 15.51 -13.54
CA ASP A 120 0.77 16.59 -14.25
C ASP A 120 1.74 17.62 -14.87
N GLU A 121 2.91 17.82 -14.26
CA GLU A 121 3.99 18.70 -14.73
C GLU A 121 4.92 18.03 -15.77
N GLY A 122 4.69 16.74 -16.08
CA GLY A 122 5.48 15.98 -17.06
C GLY A 122 6.82 15.46 -16.51
N ILE A 123 6.95 15.35 -15.19
CA ILE A 123 8.08 14.66 -14.55
C ILE A 123 7.83 13.15 -14.66
N ASP A 124 8.80 12.44 -15.23
CA ASP A 124 8.73 10.97 -15.39
C ASP A 124 9.03 10.24 -14.07
N MET A 125 8.48 9.04 -13.92
CA MET A 125 8.71 8.17 -12.74
C MET A 125 9.93 7.27 -12.90
#